data_AF-A0A8T7I546-F1
#
_entry.id   AF-A0A8T7I546-F1
#
_cell.length_a   1.000
_cell.length_b   1.000
_cell.length_c   1.000
_cell.angle_alpha   90.00
_cell.angle_beta   90.00
_cell.angle_gamma   90.00
#
_symmetry.space_group_name_H-M   'P 1'
#
loop_
_entity.id
_entity.type
_entity.pdbx_description
1 polymer ?
#
loop_
_entity_poly.entity_id
_entity_poly.type
_entity_poly.pdbx_seq_one_letter_code
_entity_poly.pdbx_strand_id
1 'polypeptide(L)'
;MAKPNKNVKNTVTWAQAFRDIILKAMDRGQLLPVLLFLICLALIWKMPDEKVYDFGVMILNGFKNLSLLGWGIAVLVCVLWAGHARTMRRNHSFEYQRIGGEKSKLQREQAKVPLGSSDTY
;
A
#
# COMPACT_ATOMS: atom_id res chain seq x y z
N MET A 1 -8.70 -5.90 39.78
CA MET A 1 -8.51 -5.51 38.36
C MET A 1 -7.15 -4.85 38.22
N ALA A 2 -6.14 -5.56 37.70
CA ALA A 2 -4.79 -5.02 37.57
C ALA A 2 -4.75 -4.02 36.40
N LYS A 3 -4.26 -2.80 36.66
CA LYS A 3 -4.06 -1.76 35.63
C LYS A 3 -2.93 -2.20 34.69
N PRO A 4 -3.08 -2.10 33.35
CA PRO A 4 -2.02 -2.47 32.42
C PRO A 4 -0.85 -1.51 32.56
N ASN A 5 0.34 -2.07 32.77
CA ASN A 5 1.60 -1.36 32.96
C ASN A 5 2.06 -0.70 31.65
N LYS A 6 2.23 0.62 31.65
CA LYS A 6 2.42 1.47 30.45
C LYS A 6 3.86 1.54 29.93
N ASN A 7 4.75 0.62 30.33
CA ASN A 7 6.19 0.67 30.02
C ASN A 7 6.78 -0.67 29.59
N VAL A 8 6.09 -1.46 28.76
CA VAL A 8 6.77 -2.52 28.01
C VAL A 8 7.33 -1.88 26.75
N LYS A 9 8.62 -1.51 26.78
CA LYS A 9 9.38 -1.23 25.56
C LYS A 9 9.40 -2.53 24.76
N ASN A 10 8.44 -2.71 23.86
CA ASN A 10 8.47 -3.80 22.90
C ASN A 10 9.71 -3.58 22.02
N THR A 11 10.80 -4.25 22.36
CA THR A 11 11.98 -4.31 21.52
C THR A 11 11.60 -5.14 20.30
N VAL A 12 11.20 -4.46 19.23
CA VAL A 12 10.83 -5.10 17.97
C VAL A 12 12.10 -5.75 17.42
N THR A 13 12.08 -7.06 17.25
CA THR A 13 13.19 -7.77 16.61
C THR A 13 13.17 -7.52 15.11
N TRP A 14 14.33 -7.62 14.44
CA TRP A 14 14.42 -7.51 12.98
C TRP A 14 13.50 -8.49 12.26
N ALA A 15 13.33 -9.70 12.82
CA ALA A 15 12.41 -10.70 12.30
C ALA A 15 10.94 -10.26 12.41
N GLN A 16 10.56 -9.62 13.52
CA GLN A 16 9.21 -9.06 13.70
C GLN A 16 8.96 -7.91 12.72
N ALA A 17 9.93 -7.00 12.57
CA ALA A 17 9.80 -5.88 11.62
C ALA A 17 9.63 -6.37 10.17
N PHE A 18 10.40 -7.37 9.75
CA PHE A 18 10.28 -7.96 8.41
C PHE A 18 8.93 -8.64 8.19
N ARG A 19 8.48 -9.44 9.16
CA ARG A 19 7.15 -10.07 9.13
C ARG A 19 6.06 -9.02 8.98
N ASP A 20 6.11 -7.95 9.78
CA ASP A 20 5.10 -6.90 9.76
C ASP A 20 5.07 -6.16 8.43
N ILE A 21 6.23 -5.91 7.81
CA ILE A 21 6.32 -5.32 6.47
C ILE A 21 5.64 -6.21 5.43
N ILE A 22 5.91 -7.52 5.43
CA ILE A 22 5.30 -8.46 4.49
C ILE A 22 3.80 -8.55 4.69
N LEU A 23 3.34 -8.72 5.94
CA LEU A 23 1.92 -8.79 6.25
C LEU A 23 1.20 -7.50 5.82
N LYS A 24 1.77 -6.33 6.16
CA LYS A 24 1.20 -5.04 5.75
C LYS A 24 1.17 -4.87 4.23
N ALA A 25 2.21 -5.33 3.54
CA ALA A 25 2.28 -5.26 2.08
C ALA A 25 1.23 -6.17 1.44
N MET A 26 0.98 -7.35 2.01
CA MET A 26 -0.06 -8.27 1.55
C MET A 26 -1.46 -7.70 1.77
N ASP A 27 -1.76 -7.19 2.97
CA ASP A 27 -3.05 -6.56 3.29
C ASP A 27 -3.38 -5.36 2.37
N ARG A 28 -2.34 -4.66 1.90
CA ARG A 28 -2.48 -3.49 1.03
C ARG A 28 -2.39 -3.81 -0.46
N GLY A 29 -2.16 -5.06 -0.84
CA GLY A 29 -1.93 -5.46 -2.24
C GLY A 29 -0.61 -4.92 -2.82
N GLN A 30 0.35 -4.55 -1.97
CA GLN A 30 1.68 -4.02 -2.32
C GLN A 30 2.77 -5.11 -2.33
N LEU A 31 2.39 -6.38 -2.24
CA LEU A 31 3.33 -7.50 -2.20
C LEU A 31 4.22 -7.57 -3.45
N LEU A 32 3.66 -7.36 -4.64
CA LEU A 32 4.39 -7.40 -5.91
C LEU A 32 5.50 -6.32 -5.99
N PRO A 33 5.24 -5.03 -5.70
CA PRO A 33 6.29 -4.02 -5.57
C PRO A 33 7.39 -4.38 -4.58
N VAL A 34 7.04 -4.93 -3.42
CA VAL A 34 8.02 -5.33 -2.39
C VAL A 34 8.89 -6.48 -2.90
N LEU A 35 8.30 -7.47 -3.56
CA LEU A 35 9.03 -8.59 -4.15
C LEU A 35 9.99 -8.12 -5.24
N LEU A 36 9.54 -7.23 -6.13
CA LEU A 36 10.39 -6.63 -7.16
C LEU A 36 11.59 -5.92 -6.55
N PHE A 37 11.37 -5.14 -5.49
CA PHE A 37 12.43 -4.46 -4.76
C PHE A 37 13.44 -5.43 -4.14
N LEU A 38 12.99 -6.52 -3.52
CA LEU A 38 13.88 -7.55 -2.96
C LEU A 38 14.70 -8.26 -4.04
N ILE A 39 14.11 -8.53 -5.21
CA ILE A 39 14.83 -9.10 -6.36
C ILE A 39 15.91 -8.12 -6.83
N CYS A 40 15.60 -6.84 -6.98
CA CYS A 40 16.59 -5.83 -7.35
C CYS A 40 17.75 -5.77 -6.34
N LEU A 41 17.48 -5.79 -5.04
CA LEU A 41 18.51 -5.85 -4.00
C LEU A 41 19.37 -7.12 -4.10
N ALA A 42 18.76 -8.27 -4.35
CA ALA A 42 19.48 -9.52 -4.51
C ALA A 42 20.40 -9.51 -5.74
N LEU A 43 19.95 -8.91 -6.85
CA LEU A 43 20.78 -8.74 -8.05
C LEU A 43 21.96 -7.80 -7.82
N ILE A 44 21.74 -6.69 -7.11
CA ILE A 44 22.82 -5.76 -6.73
C ILE A 44 23.82 -6.46 -5.81
N TRP A 45 23.34 -7.22 -4.83
CA TRP A 45 24.22 -7.94 -3.91
C TRP A 45 25.03 -9.04 -4.60
N LYS A 46 24.49 -9.65 -5.66
CA LYS A 46 25.19 -10.67 -6.47
C LYS A 46 26.12 -10.06 -7.53
N MET A 47 26.17 -8.74 -7.66
CA MET A 47 26.99 -8.07 -8.68
C MET A 47 28.49 -8.15 -8.32
N PRO A 48 29.38 -8.40 -9.29
CA PRO A 48 30.83 -8.33 -9.06
C PRO A 48 31.27 -6.89 -8.74
N ASP A 49 32.21 -6.72 -7.81
CA ASP A 49 32.68 -5.40 -7.36
C ASP A 49 33.15 -4.50 -8.51
N GLU A 50 33.80 -5.09 -9.51
CA GLU A 50 34.29 -4.40 -10.70
C GLU A 50 33.17 -3.75 -11.55
N LYS A 51 31.95 -4.25 -11.43
CA LYS A 51 30.78 -3.79 -12.20
C LYS A 51 29.88 -2.81 -11.43
N VAL A 52 30.07 -2.68 -10.13
CA VAL A 52 29.28 -1.77 -9.29
C VAL A 52 29.54 -0.31 -9.67
N TYR A 53 30.80 0.04 -9.94
CA TYR A 53 31.17 1.39 -10.38
C TYR A 53 30.59 1.72 -11.75
N ASP A 54 30.75 0.81 -12.73
CA ASP A 54 30.20 0.94 -14.08
C ASP A 54 28.67 1.13 -14.04
N PHE A 55 27.98 0.39 -13.17
CA PHE A 55 26.52 0.50 -12.99
C PHE A 55 26.10 1.89 -12.47
N GLY A 56 26.81 2.43 -11.48
CA GLY A 56 26.55 3.77 -10.95
C GLY A 56 26.76 4.86 -12.01
N VAL A 57 27.84 4.77 -12.79
CA VAL A 57 28.13 5.69 -13.89
C VAL A 57 27.08 5.58 -15.00
N MET A 58 26.62 4.36 -15.31
CA MET A 58 25.57 4.13 -16.30
C MET A 58 24.24 4.80 -15.89
N ILE A 59 23.86 4.72 -14.61
CA ILE A 59 22.66 5.40 -14.09
C ILE A 59 22.82 6.91 -14.23
N LEU A 60 23.94 7.48 -13.79
CA LEU A 60 24.19 8.92 -13.87
C LEU A 60 24.17 9.43 -15.33
N ASN A 61 24.80 8.69 -16.24
CA ASN A 61 24.78 9.01 -17.66
C ASN A 61 23.37 8.88 -18.26
N GLY A 62 22.57 7.91 -17.82
CA GLY A 62 21.18 7.77 -18.26
C GLY A 62 20.29 8.94 -17.81
N PHE A 63 20.54 9.52 -16.63
CA PHE A 63 19.86 10.75 -16.21
C PHE A 63 20.35 11.98 -16.99
N LYS A 64 21.67 12.08 -17.23
CA LYS A 64 22.27 13.17 -18.01
C LYS A 64 21.75 13.21 -19.45
N ASN A 65 21.62 12.04 -20.08
CA ASN A 65 21.16 11.91 -21.47
C ASN A 65 19.62 11.87 -21.60
N LEU A 66 18.89 12.08 -20.50
CA LEU A 66 17.41 12.01 -20.41
C LEU A 66 16.81 10.65 -20.82
N SER A 67 17.61 9.63 -21.10
CA SER A 67 17.10 8.29 -21.45
C SER A 67 16.35 7.63 -20.30
N LEU A 68 16.71 7.98 -19.06
CA LEU A 68 16.02 7.54 -17.84
C LEU A 68 14.87 8.46 -17.41
N LEU A 69 14.69 9.62 -18.06
CA LEU A 69 13.64 10.58 -17.72
C LEU A 69 12.24 9.94 -17.89
N GLY A 70 12.05 9.18 -18.97
CA GLY A 70 10.79 8.48 -19.24
C GLY A 70 10.42 7.49 -18.12
N TRP A 71 11.41 6.76 -17.61
CA TRP A 71 11.23 5.85 -16.47
C TRP A 71 10.90 6.61 -15.17
N GLY A 72 11.57 7.74 -14.93
CA GLY A 72 11.26 8.61 -13.79
C GLY A 72 9.83 9.16 -13.84
N ILE A 73 9.39 9.63 -15.00
CA ILE A 73 8.01 10.10 -15.22
C ILE A 73 7.03 8.95 -15.04
N ALA A 74 7.32 7.76 -15.56
CA ALA A 74 6.45 6.59 -15.38
C ALA A 74 6.26 6.23 -13.90
N VAL A 75 7.33 6.25 -13.10
CA VAL A 75 7.24 6.03 -11.64
C VAL A 75 6.37 7.11 -10.99
N LEU A 76 6.56 8.38 -11.35
CA LEU A 76 5.77 9.48 -10.82
C LEU A 76 4.28 9.34 -11.17
N VAL A 77 3.96 8.99 -12.41
CA VAL A 77 2.58 8.72 -12.86
C VAL A 77 1.97 7.56 -12.08
N CYS A 78 2.71 6.46 -11.88
CA CYS A 78 2.24 5.33 -11.08
C CYS A 78 1.93 5.71 -9.63
N VAL A 79 2.78 6.54 -9.00
CA VAL A 79 2.57 7.02 -7.62
C VAL A 79 1.34 7.92 -7.54
N LEU A 80 1.22 8.89 -8.45
CA LEU A 80 0.04 9.78 -8.52
C LEU A 80 -1.24 8.98 -8.76
N TRP A 81 -1.20 8.00 -9.67
CA TRP A 81 -2.34 7.15 -9.96
C TRP A 81 -2.73 6.27 -8.77
N ALA A 82 -1.75 5.69 -8.06
CA ALA A 82 -2.02 4.92 -6.85
C ALA A 82 -2.68 5.79 -5.75
N GLY A 83 -2.21 7.03 -5.59
CA GLY A 83 -2.83 8.02 -4.71
C GLY A 83 -4.27 8.35 -5.12
N HIS A 84 -4.48 8.63 -6.41
CA HIS A 84 -5.81 8.90 -6.96
C HIS A 84 -6.77 7.72 -6.77
N ALA A 85 -6.35 6.50 -7.10
CA ALA A 85 -7.13 5.28 -6.91
C ALA A 85 -7.48 5.03 -5.44
N ARG A 86 -6.60 5.41 -4.51
CA ARG A 86 -6.89 5.35 -3.07
C ARG A 86 -7.96 6.36 -2.66
N THR A 87 -7.87 7.59 -3.12
CA THR A 87 -8.88 8.63 -2.85
C THR A 87 -10.24 8.24 -3.45
N MET A 88 -10.25 7.78 -4.69
CA MET A 88 -11.44 7.31 -5.39
C MET A 88 -12.12 6.16 -4.62
N ARG A 89 -11.37 5.16 -4.15
CA ARG A 89 -11.90 4.07 -3.31
C ARG A 89 -12.57 4.59 -2.03
N ARG A 90 -11.95 5.55 -1.34
CA ARG A 90 -12.54 6.14 -0.11
C ARG A 90 -13.84 6.87 -0.38
N ASN A 91 -13.88 7.68 -1.44
CA ASN A 91 -15.07 8.43 -1.81
C ASN A 91 -16.21 7.51 -2.23
N HIS A 92 -15.92 6.47 -3.03
CA HIS A 92 -16.93 5.48 -3.39
C HIS A 92 -17.46 4.72 -2.17
N SER A 93 -16.59 4.25 -1.26
CA SER A 93 -17.06 3.58 -0.06
C SER A 93 -17.97 4.47 0.79
N PHE A 94 -17.63 5.76 0.92
CA PHE A 94 -18.48 6.73 1.61
C PHE A 94 -19.85 6.88 0.94
N GLU A 95 -19.85 7.01 -0.39
CA GLU A 95 -21.07 7.20 -1.16
C GLU A 95 -21.96 5.95 -1.16
N TYR A 96 -21.37 4.76 -1.27
CA TYR A 96 -22.08 3.49 -1.13
C TYR A 96 -22.73 3.36 0.25
N GLN A 97 -22.04 3.78 1.30
CA GLN A 97 -22.57 3.75 2.65
C GLN A 97 -23.74 4.74 2.84
N ARG A 98 -23.63 5.93 2.25
CA ARG A 98 -24.73 6.92 2.22
C ARG A 98 -25.96 6.36 1.50
N ILE A 99 -25.76 5.85 0.29
CA ILE A 99 -26.84 5.27 -0.53
C ILE A 99 -27.46 4.06 0.18
N GLY A 100 -26.65 3.19 0.79
CA GLY A 100 -27.12 2.05 1.57
C GLY A 100 -27.99 2.47 2.75
N GLY A 101 -27.59 3.52 3.47
CA GLY A 101 -28.36 4.09 4.57
C GLY A 101 -29.70 4.70 4.12
N GLU A 102 -29.68 5.49 3.03
CA GLU A 102 -30.91 6.08 2.46
C GLU A 102 -31.87 5.01 1.95
N LYS A 103 -31.36 4.01 1.24
CA LYS A 103 -32.16 2.87 0.75
C LYS A 103 -32.78 2.11 1.92
N SER A 104 -31.98 1.81 2.96
CA SER A 104 -32.46 1.10 4.15
C SER A 104 -33.52 1.90 4.91
N LYS A 105 -33.37 3.22 5.00
CA LYS A 105 -34.36 4.12 5.60
C LYS A 105 -35.69 4.09 4.83
N LEU A 106 -35.65 4.29 3.51
CA LEU A 106 -36.84 4.26 2.67
C LEU A 106 -37.53 2.88 2.68
N GLN A 107 -36.75 1.80 2.70
CA GLN A 107 -37.29 0.44 2.83
C GLN A 107 -37.98 0.22 4.16
N ARG A 108 -37.47 0.75 5.28
CA ARG A 108 -38.14 0.69 6.59
C ARG A 108 -39.38 1.58 6.66
N GLU A 109 -39.39 2.72 5.99
CA GLU A 109 -40.57 3.60 5.93
C GLU A 109 -41.71 2.96 5.12
N GLN A 110 -41.39 2.21 4.06
CA GLN A 110 -42.38 1.49 3.26
C GLN A 110 -42.77 0.12 3.84
N ALA A 111 -41.84 -0.58 4.48
CA ALA A 111 -42.11 -1.86 5.11
C ALA A 111 -42.73 -1.66 6.49
N LYS A 112 -43.99 -2.06 6.66
CA LYS A 112 -44.70 -2.06 7.96
C LYS A 112 -44.14 -3.08 8.97
N VAL A 113 -42.98 -3.68 8.70
CA VAL A 113 -42.34 -4.74 9.47
C VAL A 113 -40.84 -4.42 9.57
N PRO A 114 -40.19 -4.61 10.74
CA PRO A 114 -38.78 -4.34 10.89
C PRO A 114 -37.94 -5.25 9.98
N LEU A 115 -37.18 -4.64 9.06
CA LEU A 115 -36.21 -5.32 8.21
C LEU A 115 -34.81 -5.22 8.84
N GLY A 116 -34.10 -6.36 8.90
CA GLY A 116 -32.69 -6.41 9.30
C GLY A 116 -31.80 -5.68 8.29
N SER A 117 -30.81 -4.92 8.77
CA SER A 117 -29.79 -4.32 7.90
C SER A 117 -28.59 -5.26 7.76
N SER A 118 -28.03 -5.34 6.56
CA SER A 118 -26.75 -6.00 6.30
C SER A 118 -25.54 -5.22 6.87
N ASP A 119 -25.74 -3.98 7.32
CA ASP A 119 -24.67 -3.14 7.88
C ASP A 119 -24.25 -3.52 9.33
N THR A 120 -24.96 -4.48 9.95
CA THR A 120 -24.79 -4.87 11.37
C THR A 120 -24.06 -6.20 11.61
N TYR A 121 -23.44 -6.79 10.58
CA TYR A 121 -22.62 -8.00 10.72
C TYR A 121 -21.14 -7.75 10.43
#